data_AF-A0ABD6CH04-F1
#
_entry.id   AF-A0ABD6CH04-F1
#
_cell.length_a   1.000
_cell.length_b   1.000
_cell.length_c   1.000
_cell.angle_alpha   90.00
_cell.angle_beta   90.00
_cell.angle_gamma   90.00
#
_symmetry.space_group_name_H-M   'P 1'
#
loop_
_entity.id
_entity.type
_entity.pdbx_description
1 polymer ?
#
loop_
_entity_poly.entity_id
_entity_poly.type
_entity_poly.pdbx_seq_one_letter_code
_entity_poly.pdbx_strand_id
1 'polypeptide(L)'
;MPLHRRLSDRLRPWYLLDVLAFLFGASSTLWRAADGFGELAALTPLTAVTAVVSGLLAVVVLRFTVGNLWAYAVEYANAGGQWTDLPFLVPVGSGLAGLLLTYATTSNLGAAAWAGFWAFVVAAGVVAAAVSLAAGYSEASA
;
A
#
# COMPACT_ATOMS: atom_id res chain seq x y z
N MET A 1 -21.81 17.38 24.78
CA MET A 1 -20.56 16.87 24.17
C MET A 1 -19.76 18.03 23.59
N PRO A 2 -18.49 18.22 23.96
CA PRO A 2 -17.69 19.37 23.53
C PRO A 2 -17.29 19.25 22.05
N LEU A 3 -17.32 20.38 21.32
CA LEU A 3 -17.06 20.47 19.88
C LEU A 3 -15.70 19.88 19.46
N HIS A 4 -14.68 19.95 20.32
CA HIS A 4 -13.36 19.36 20.09
C HIS A 4 -13.39 17.84 19.91
N ARG A 5 -14.24 17.10 20.65
CA ARG A 5 -14.37 15.65 20.46
C ARG A 5 -14.98 15.29 19.11
N ARG A 6 -15.94 16.09 18.61
CA ARG A 6 -16.57 15.84 17.30
C ARG A 6 -15.61 16.04 16.13
N LEU A 7 -14.69 17.02 16.23
CA LEU A 7 -13.65 17.23 15.22
C LEU A 7 -12.59 16.13 15.27
N SER A 8 -12.17 15.71 16.47
CA SER A 8 -11.22 14.60 16.65
C SER A 8 -11.79 13.25 16.17
N ASP A 9 -13.09 13.01 16.34
CA ASP A 9 -13.75 11.79 15.85
C ASP A 9 -13.99 11.82 14.34
N ARG A 10 -14.15 13.01 13.74
CA ARG A 10 -14.26 13.17 12.27
C ARG A 10 -12.91 13.08 11.57
N LEU A 11 -11.87 13.64 12.17
CA LEU A 11 -10.49 13.53 11.68
C LEU A 11 -9.85 12.25 12.22
N ARG A 12 -10.46 11.09 11.92
CA ARG A 12 -9.76 9.82 12.13
C ARG A 12 -8.46 9.87 11.32
N PRO A 13 -7.32 9.46 11.91
CA PRO A 13 -6.00 9.51 11.25
C PRO A 13 -6.00 8.91 9.84
N TRP A 14 -6.86 7.91 9.63
CA TRP A 14 -7.06 7.25 8.35
C TRP A 14 -7.55 8.17 7.22
N TYR A 15 -8.40 9.16 7.51
CA TYR A 15 -8.86 10.09 6.48
C TYR A 15 -7.75 11.05 6.04
N LEU A 16 -6.80 11.39 6.93
CA LEU A 16 -5.63 12.17 6.53
C LEU A 16 -4.77 11.38 5.53
N LEU A 17 -4.61 10.08 5.74
CA LEU A 17 -3.87 9.24 4.79
C LEU A 17 -4.57 9.15 3.43
N ASP A 18 -5.90 9.07 3.40
CA ASP A 18 -6.66 9.12 2.13
C ASP A 18 -6.47 10.46 1.42
N VAL A 19 -6.57 11.57 2.16
CA VAL A 19 -6.37 12.91 1.59
C VAL A 19 -4.95 13.04 1.04
N LEU A 20 -3.94 12.59 1.78
CA LEU A 20 -2.55 12.62 1.33
C LEU A 20 -2.33 11.75 0.08
N ALA A 21 -2.90 10.53 0.05
CA ALA A 21 -2.82 9.67 -1.12
C ALA A 21 -3.52 10.27 -2.33
N PHE A 22 -4.70 10.88 -2.13
CA PHE A 22 -5.42 11.58 -3.19
C PHE A 22 -4.60 12.74 -3.75
N LEU A 23 -4.10 13.61 -2.88
CA LEU A 23 -3.27 14.76 -3.28
C LEU A 23 -2.02 14.29 -4.00
N PHE A 24 -1.34 13.25 -3.48
CA PHE A 24 -0.17 12.68 -4.13
C PHE A 24 -0.48 12.16 -5.55
N GLY A 25 -1.55 11.39 -5.73
CA GLY A 25 -1.95 10.88 -7.04
C GLY A 25 -2.38 11.99 -8.01
N ALA A 26 -3.13 12.98 -7.54
CA ALA A 26 -3.58 14.09 -8.39
C ALA A 26 -2.42 15.03 -8.77
N SER A 27 -1.60 15.45 -7.80
CA SER A 27 -0.49 16.37 -8.01
C SER A 27 0.62 15.76 -8.86
N SER A 28 0.92 14.46 -8.72
CA SER A 28 1.93 13.80 -9.55
C SER A 28 1.52 13.74 -11.03
N THR A 29 0.24 13.51 -11.32
CA THR A 29 -0.30 13.56 -12.69
C THR A 29 -0.26 14.98 -13.25
N LEU A 30 -0.59 15.99 -12.46
CA LEU A 30 -0.51 17.40 -12.88
C LEU A 30 0.94 17.85 -13.13
N TRP A 31 1.89 17.45 -12.29
CA TRP A 31 3.31 17.74 -12.49
C TRP A 31 3.86 17.14 -13.79
N ARG A 32 3.55 15.86 -14.05
CA ARG A 32 3.94 15.20 -15.31
C ARG A 32 3.33 15.87 -16.54
N ALA A 33 2.15 16.45 -16.41
CA ALA A 33 1.52 17.22 -17.49
C ALA A 33 2.16 18.61 -17.69
N ALA A 34 2.84 19.15 -16.67
CA ALA A 34 3.47 20.47 -16.69
C ALA A 34 4.95 20.47 -17.13
N ASP A 35 5.68 19.36 -16.98
CA ASP A 35 7.10 19.24 -17.35
C ASP A 35 7.38 19.20 -18.88
N GLY A 36 6.36 19.42 -19.72
CA GLY A 36 6.52 19.64 -21.16
C GLY A 36 6.64 21.14 -21.47
N PHE A 37 7.81 21.60 -21.94
CA PHE A 37 8.05 22.99 -22.36
C PHE A 37 7.03 23.47 -23.42
N GLY A 38 5.97 24.17 -22.98
CA GLY A 38 5.01 24.83 -23.87
C GLY A 38 3.81 25.36 -23.11
N GLU A 39 3.92 26.61 -22.64
CA GLU A 39 2.89 27.37 -21.90
C GLU A 39 2.39 26.68 -20.62
N LEU A 40 1.73 27.41 -19.73
CA LEU A 40 0.82 26.74 -18.80
C LEU A 40 -0.26 26.08 -19.67
N ALA A 41 -0.03 24.84 -20.09
CA ALA A 41 -0.99 24.05 -20.85
C ALA A 41 -2.30 24.15 -20.06
N ALA A 42 -3.27 24.86 -20.63
CA ALA A 42 -4.52 25.18 -19.98
C ALA A 42 -5.04 23.90 -19.31
N LEU A 43 -5.44 23.98 -18.05
CA LEU A 43 -6.08 22.87 -17.32
C LEU A 43 -7.27 22.40 -18.17
N THR A 44 -7.03 21.44 -19.05
CA THR A 44 -8.11 20.92 -19.88
C THR A 44 -9.02 20.11 -18.98
N PRO A 45 -10.33 20.04 -19.30
CA PRO A 45 -11.24 19.16 -18.58
C PRO A 45 -10.71 17.72 -18.48
N LEU A 46 -10.02 17.25 -19.52
CA LEU A 46 -9.40 15.94 -19.55
C LEU A 46 -8.23 15.80 -18.54
N THR A 47 -7.35 16.80 -18.45
CA THR A 47 -6.23 16.82 -17.48
C THR A 47 -6.76 16.86 -16.04
N ALA A 48 -7.81 17.62 -15.80
CA ALA A 48 -8.45 17.69 -14.48
C ALA A 48 -9.09 16.34 -14.09
N VAL A 49 -9.86 15.72 -14.99
CA VAL A 49 -10.48 14.41 -14.76
C VAL A 49 -9.43 13.33 -14.53
N THR A 50 -8.38 13.28 -15.36
CA THR A 50 -7.29 12.30 -15.21
C THR A 50 -6.53 12.47 -13.89
N ALA A 51 -6.29 13.70 -13.43
CA ALA A 51 -5.70 13.96 -12.12
C ALA A 51 -6.61 13.48 -10.98
N VAL A 52 -7.91 13.76 -11.03
CA VAL A 52 -8.88 13.28 -10.02
C VAL A 52 -8.94 11.76 -10.00
N VAL A 53 -9.05 11.11 -11.16
CA VAL A 53 -9.05 9.65 -11.27
C VAL A 53 -7.75 9.06 -10.74
N SER A 54 -6.60 9.67 -11.03
CA SER A 54 -5.29 9.25 -10.49
C SER A 54 -5.24 9.36 -8.97
N GLY A 55 -5.76 10.46 -8.41
CA GLY A 55 -5.88 10.65 -6.96
C GLY A 55 -6.77 9.59 -6.31
N LEU A 56 -7.96 9.34 -6.87
CA LEU A 56 -8.87 8.30 -6.36
C LEU A 56 -8.25 6.90 -6.45
N LEU A 57 -7.56 6.60 -7.56
CA LEU A 57 -6.84 5.34 -7.72
C LEU A 57 -5.76 5.18 -6.64
N ALA A 58 -5.00 6.23 -6.33
CA ALA A 58 -3.99 6.20 -5.27
C ALA A 58 -4.62 5.89 -3.89
N VAL A 59 -5.80 6.43 -3.59
CA VAL A 59 -6.56 6.09 -2.37
C VAL A 59 -6.97 4.62 -2.35
N VAL A 60 -7.50 4.10 -3.46
CA VAL A 60 -7.89 2.68 -3.57
C VAL A 60 -6.69 1.78 -3.32
N VAL A 61 -5.55 2.08 -3.95
CA VAL A 61 -4.30 1.32 -3.78
C VAL A 61 -3.83 1.38 -2.33
N LEU A 62 -3.83 2.55 -1.69
CA LEU A 62 -3.48 2.70 -0.28
C LEU A 62 -4.38 1.83 0.60
N ARG A 63 -5.71 1.94 0.43
CA ARG A 63 -6.69 1.22 1.23
C ARG A 63 -6.57 -0.29 1.06
N PHE A 64 -6.36 -0.74 -0.16
CA PHE A 64 -6.14 -2.16 -0.44
C PHE A 64 -4.84 -2.64 0.21
N THR A 65 -3.75 -1.90 0.08
CA THR A 65 -2.44 -2.28 0.66
C THR A 65 -2.50 -2.34 2.18
N VAL A 66 -2.96 -1.27 2.83
CA VAL A 66 -3.08 -1.21 4.29
C VAL A 66 -4.09 -2.23 4.79
N GLY A 67 -5.21 -2.41 4.10
CA GLY A 67 -6.23 -3.40 4.45
C GLY A 67 -5.70 -4.83 4.41
N ASN A 68 -4.99 -5.22 3.35
CA ASN A 68 -4.38 -6.54 3.24
C ASN A 68 -3.29 -6.75 4.29
N LEU A 69 -2.42 -5.75 4.51
CA LEU A 69 -1.37 -5.85 5.53
C LEU A 69 -1.96 -5.97 6.94
N TRP A 70 -3.01 -5.21 7.24
CA TRP A 70 -3.69 -5.28 8.52
C TRP A 70 -4.41 -6.62 8.72
N ALA A 71 -5.12 -7.10 7.69
CA ALA A 71 -5.75 -8.41 7.74
C ALA A 71 -4.72 -9.52 7.99
N TYR A 72 -3.61 -9.49 7.26
CA TYR A 72 -2.50 -10.42 7.44
C TYR A 72 -1.92 -10.37 8.86
N ALA A 73 -1.68 -9.18 9.39
CA ALA A 73 -1.15 -9.01 10.76
C ALA A 73 -2.12 -9.50 11.84
N VAL A 74 -3.42 -9.24 11.66
CA VAL A 74 -4.45 -9.69 12.60
C VAL A 74 -4.61 -11.22 12.54
N GLU A 75 -4.66 -11.81 11.35
CA GLU A 75 -4.73 -13.26 11.20
C GLU A 75 -3.51 -13.96 11.81
N TYR A 76 -2.30 -13.43 11.56
CA TYR A 76 -1.08 -13.98 12.13
C TYR A 76 -1.06 -13.88 13.67
N ALA A 77 -1.48 -12.73 14.22
CA ALA A 77 -1.60 -12.55 15.67
C ALA A 77 -2.67 -13.47 16.29
N ASN A 78 -3.81 -13.65 15.61
CA ASN A 78 -4.88 -14.55 16.06
C ASN A 78 -4.46 -16.02 16.03
N ALA A 79 -3.54 -16.40 15.15
CA ALA A 79 -2.90 -17.71 15.14
C ALA A 79 -1.84 -17.88 16.26
N GLY A 80 -1.67 -16.89 17.13
CA GLY A 80 -0.71 -16.91 18.25
C GLY A 80 0.70 -16.42 17.88
N GLY A 81 0.89 -15.90 16.66
CA GLY A 81 2.18 -15.39 16.20
C GLY A 81 2.51 -13.98 16.72
N GLN A 82 3.80 -13.63 16.72
CA GLN A 82 4.30 -12.31 17.06
C GLN A 82 4.77 -11.53 15.82
N TRP A 83 4.69 -10.21 15.87
CA TRP A 83 5.04 -9.34 14.73
C TRP A 83 6.55 -9.30 14.44
N THR A 84 7.35 -9.90 15.32
CA THR A 84 8.79 -10.09 15.16
C THR A 84 9.16 -11.43 14.53
N ASP A 85 8.17 -12.30 14.31
CA ASP A 85 8.43 -13.62 13.77
C ASP A 85 8.84 -13.54 12.30
N LEU A 86 9.80 -14.38 11.91
CA LEU A 86 10.26 -14.44 10.52
C LEU A 86 9.12 -14.70 9.52
N PRO A 87 8.17 -15.63 9.77
CA PRO A 87 7.01 -15.79 8.90
C PRO A 87 6.22 -14.51 8.64
N PHE A 88 6.15 -13.60 9.61
CA PHE A 88 5.50 -12.30 9.43
C PHE A 88 6.43 -11.27 8.74
N LEU A 89 7.71 -11.22 9.13
CA LEU A 89 8.66 -10.24 8.60
C LEU A 89 9.07 -10.51 7.15
N VAL A 90 9.12 -11.77 6.71
CA VAL A 90 9.55 -12.14 5.35
C VAL A 90 8.62 -11.55 4.29
N PRO A 91 7.28 -11.68 4.36
CA PRO A 91 6.39 -11.06 3.39
C PRO A 91 6.44 -9.54 3.41
N VAL A 92 6.42 -8.92 4.61
CA VAL A 92 6.47 -7.46 4.76
C VAL A 92 7.78 -6.90 4.21
N GLY A 93 8.91 -7.52 4.58
CA GLY A 93 10.24 -7.17 4.08
C GLY A 93 10.36 -7.35 2.57
N SER A 94 9.79 -8.42 2.01
CA SER A 94 9.78 -8.66 0.56
C SER A 94 9.00 -7.59 -0.19
N GLY A 95 7.85 -7.17 0.34
CA GLY A 95 7.07 -6.07 -0.23
C GLY A 95 7.82 -4.73 -0.22
N LEU A 96 8.44 -4.39 0.92
CA LEU A 96 9.25 -3.17 1.04
C LEU A 96 10.47 -3.20 0.13
N ALA A 97 11.17 -4.33 0.05
CA ALA A 97 12.33 -4.51 -0.82
C ALA A 97 11.93 -4.38 -2.30
N GLY A 98 10.84 -5.02 -2.72
CA GLY A 98 10.31 -4.92 -4.08
C GLY A 98 9.94 -3.48 -4.46
N LEU A 99 9.33 -2.74 -3.54
CA LEU A 99 9.03 -1.32 -3.72
C LEU A 99 10.31 -0.49 -3.88
N LEU A 100 11.24 -0.58 -2.92
CA LEU A 100 12.45 0.24 -2.91
C LEU A 100 13.35 -0.04 -4.12
N LEU A 101 13.54 -1.31 -4.48
CA LEU A 101 14.35 -1.71 -5.62
C LEU A 101 13.75 -1.23 -6.95
N THR A 102 12.44 -1.37 -7.12
CA THR A 102 11.77 -0.94 -8.35
C THR A 102 11.76 0.58 -8.46
N TYR A 103 11.58 1.30 -7.34
CA TYR A 103 11.67 2.75 -7.35
C TYR A 103 13.09 3.23 -7.69
N ALA A 104 14.11 2.63 -7.09
CA ALA A 104 15.51 2.97 -7.36
C ALA A 104 15.92 2.77 -8.83
N THR A 105 15.29 1.82 -9.52
CA THR A 105 15.62 1.49 -10.92
C THR A 105 14.76 2.22 -11.94
N THR A 106 13.51 2.53 -11.62
CA THR A 106 12.54 3.10 -12.58
C THR A 106 12.15 4.54 -12.30
N SER A 107 12.43 5.05 -11.09
CA SER A 107 11.91 6.32 -10.57
C SER A 107 10.37 6.46 -10.71
N ASN A 108 9.65 5.34 -10.87
CA ASN A 108 8.22 5.30 -11.08
C ASN A 108 7.51 4.69 -9.88
N LEU A 109 6.85 5.52 -9.08
CA LEU A 109 6.15 5.11 -7.86
C LEU A 109 4.98 4.16 -8.13
N GLY A 110 4.32 4.26 -9.29
CA GLY A 110 3.25 3.33 -9.66
C GLY A 110 3.78 1.93 -9.92
N ALA A 111 4.86 1.83 -10.69
CA ALA A 111 5.55 0.56 -10.93
C ALA A 111 6.12 -0.02 -9.62
N ALA A 112 6.69 0.83 -8.76
CA ALA A 112 7.22 0.43 -7.47
C ALA A 112 6.17 -0.09 -6.50
N ALA A 113 5.04 0.62 -6.37
CA ALA A 113 3.92 0.17 -5.53
C ALA A 113 3.33 -1.16 -6.03
N TRP A 114 3.17 -1.31 -7.35
CA TRP A 114 2.70 -2.55 -7.97
C TRP A 114 3.65 -3.72 -7.70
N ALA A 115 4.95 -3.52 -7.92
CA ALA A 115 5.96 -4.54 -7.68
C ALA A 115 6.04 -4.93 -6.20
N GLY A 116 6.03 -3.95 -5.29
CA GLY A 116 6.03 -4.19 -3.85
C GLY A 116 4.80 -4.95 -3.38
N PHE A 117 3.62 -4.61 -3.89
CA PHE A 117 2.39 -5.34 -3.58
C PHE A 117 2.48 -6.82 -3.98
N TRP A 118 2.89 -7.13 -5.22
CA TRP A 118 3.00 -8.52 -5.67
C TRP A 118 4.11 -9.28 -4.97
N ALA A 119 5.24 -8.63 -4.67
CA ALA A 119 6.31 -9.23 -3.88
C ALA A 119 5.79 -9.66 -2.49
N PHE A 120 4.99 -8.82 -1.83
CA PHE A 120 4.33 -9.17 -0.57
C PHE A 120 3.38 -10.36 -0.74
N VAL A 121 2.45 -10.30 -1.71
CA VAL A 121 1.43 -11.35 -1.92
C VAL A 121 2.06 -12.72 -2.18
N VAL A 122 3.06 -12.77 -3.06
CA VAL A 122 3.76 -14.02 -3.40
C VAL A 122 4.52 -14.55 -2.19
N ALA A 123 5.26 -13.70 -1.48
CA ALA A 123 6.01 -14.11 -0.29
C ALA A 123 5.08 -14.61 0.83
N ALA A 124 3.95 -13.94 1.06
CA ALA A 124 2.93 -14.38 2.02
C ALA A 124 2.38 -15.75 1.65
N GLY A 125 2.05 -16.00 0.38
CA GLY A 125 1.59 -17.29 -0.11
C GLY A 125 2.63 -18.40 0.07
N VAL A 126 3.90 -18.13 -0.25
CA VAL A 126 5.01 -19.09 -0.08
C VAL A 126 5.23 -19.42 1.40
N VAL A 127 5.26 -18.41 2.27
CA VAL A 127 5.42 -18.61 3.71
C VAL A 127 4.26 -19.41 4.28
N ALA A 128 3.02 -19.09 3.91
CA ALA A 128 1.85 -19.84 4.35
C ALA A 128 1.94 -21.33 3.96
N ALA A 129 2.36 -21.62 2.72
CA ALA A 129 2.59 -22.99 2.27
C ALA A 129 3.71 -23.69 3.06
N ALA A 130 4.84 -23.01 3.27
CA ALA A 130 5.98 -23.56 4.01
C ALA A 130 5.62 -23.89 5.46
N VAL A 131 4.91 -23.00 6.15
CA VAL A 131 4.46 -23.21 7.53
C VAL A 131 3.44 -24.35 7.60
N SER A 132 2.49 -24.43 6.67
CA SER A 132 1.52 -25.52 6.61
C SER A 132 2.19 -26.88 6.43
N LEU A 133 3.21 -26.96 5.55
CA LEU A 133 3.99 -28.18 5.36
C LEU A 133 4.79 -28.55 6.62
N ALA A 134 5.48 -27.59 7.23
CA ALA A 134 6.27 -27.81 8.43
C ALA A 134 5.41 -28.30 9.62
N ALA A 135 4.24 -27.69 9.81
CA ALA A 135 3.27 -28.14 10.82
C ALA A 135 2.79 -29.57 10.54
N GLY A 136 2.42 -29.89 9.30
CA GLY A 136 2.02 -31.24 8.91
C GLY A 136 3.11 -32.30 9.13
N TYR A 137 4.38 -31.96 8.88
CA TYR A 137 5.50 -32.85 9.22
C TYR A 137 5.65 -33.05 10.73
N SER A 138 5.47 -32.00 11.53
CA SER A 138 5.60 -32.10 12.99
C SER A 138 4.54 -33.00 13.61
N GLU A 139 3.28 -32.91 13.16
CA GLU A 139 2.18 -33.76 13.62
C GLU A 139 2.36 -35.22 13.18
N ALA A 140 2.95 -35.48 12.01
CA ALA A 140 3.22 -36.84 11.55
C ALA A 140 4.38 -37.53 12.31
N SER A 141 5.22 -36.75 12.99
CA SER A 141 6.38 -37.25 13.74
C SER A 141 6.15 -37.40 15.26
N ALA A 142 5.00 -36.94 15.76
CA ALA A 142 4.57 -37.06 17.16
C ALA A 142 3.71 -38.32 17.37
#